data_AF-A0AA51YC31-F1
#
_entry.id   AF-A0AA51YC31-F1
#
_cell.length_a   1.000
_cell.length_b   1.000
_cell.length_c   1.000
_cell.angle_alpha   90.00
_cell.angle_beta   90.00
_cell.angle_gamma   90.00
#
_symmetry.space_group_name_H-M   'P 1'
#
loop_
_entity.id
_entity.type
_entity.pdbx_description
1 polymer ?
#
loop_
_entity_poly.entity_id
_entity_poly.type
_entity_poly.pdbx_seq_one_letter_code
_entity_poly.pdbx_strand_id
1 'polypeptide(L)'
;MAIAQASSQPQGEIGEFSDATISGSVLEPEPITTSDDAELAAQIEVPEGFEITVVARDFGNTRMLAIHQSGEVYATRRTEGDVIRLLDGNEDGIFEDFRTVAARPGMHGIAFDGNTAYLATVNDIYTRPSMTTAVLGN
;
A
#
# COMPACT_ATOMS: atom_id res chain seq x y z
N MET A 1 9.65 -9.19 54.79
CA MET A 1 8.85 -10.43 54.55
C MET A 1 7.61 -9.99 53.77
N ALA A 2 7.70 -10.05 52.45
CA ALA A 2 7.09 -11.06 51.56
C ALA A 2 5.62 -10.72 51.23
N ILE A 3 5.48 -10.15 50.02
CA ILE A 3 4.26 -9.70 49.36
C ILE A 3 3.66 -10.93 48.67
N ALA A 4 2.43 -11.32 49.01
CA ALA A 4 1.76 -12.46 48.38
C ALA A 4 0.92 -11.99 47.19
N GLN A 5 1.12 -12.71 46.08
CA GLN A 5 0.70 -12.43 44.71
C GLN A 5 -0.82 -12.50 44.51
N ALA A 6 -1.32 -11.66 43.59
CA ALA A 6 -2.67 -11.76 43.05
C ALA A 6 -2.83 -13.11 42.32
N SER A 7 -3.81 -13.91 42.74
CA SER A 7 -4.10 -15.22 42.16
C SER A 7 -4.77 -15.06 40.79
N SER A 8 -4.14 -15.64 39.77
CA SER A 8 -4.68 -15.93 38.44
C SER A 8 -6.04 -16.63 38.53
N GLN A 9 -6.97 -16.28 37.65
CA GLN A 9 -8.26 -16.97 37.52
C GLN A 9 -8.05 -18.49 37.35
N PRO A 10 -8.92 -19.33 37.92
CA PRO A 10 -8.82 -20.76 37.78
C PRO A 10 -9.01 -21.18 36.32
N GLN A 11 -8.21 -22.15 35.89
CA GLN A 11 -8.27 -22.72 34.54
C GLN A 11 -9.45 -23.70 34.48
N GLY A 12 -10.41 -23.44 33.59
CA GLY A 12 -11.62 -24.26 33.45
C GLY A 12 -11.32 -25.64 32.85
N GLU A 13 -12.04 -26.65 33.31
CA GLU A 13 -11.99 -28.02 32.74
C GLU A 13 -12.77 -28.11 31.43
N ILE A 14 -12.19 -28.84 30.47
CA ILE A 14 -12.75 -29.01 29.12
C ILE A 14 -13.98 -29.92 29.22
N GLY A 15 -15.16 -29.35 28.94
CA GLY A 15 -16.38 -30.13 28.70
C GLY A 15 -17.50 -30.02 29.74
N GLU A 16 -17.36 -29.23 30.81
CA GLU A 16 -18.43 -29.16 31.82
C GLU A 16 -19.36 -27.93 31.73
N PHE A 17 -18.92 -26.74 31.32
CA PHE A 17 -19.83 -25.62 31.03
C PHE A 17 -19.19 -24.61 30.08
N SER A 18 -19.40 -24.69 28.77
CA SER A 18 -19.04 -23.60 27.83
C SER A 18 -19.80 -23.69 26.52
N ASP A 19 -21.13 -23.74 26.57
CA ASP A 19 -21.95 -23.46 25.38
C ASP A 19 -22.29 -21.97 25.36
N ALA A 20 -21.28 -21.15 25.11
CA ALA A 20 -21.49 -19.73 24.83
C ALA A 20 -21.63 -19.54 23.31
N THR A 21 -22.88 -19.46 22.83
CA THR A 21 -23.15 -19.10 21.44
C THR A 21 -22.94 -17.60 21.24
N ILE A 22 -21.80 -17.23 20.67
CA ILE A 22 -21.51 -15.84 20.30
C ILE A 22 -22.14 -15.59 18.93
N SER A 23 -23.31 -14.95 18.90
CA SER A 23 -23.88 -14.42 17.66
C SER A 23 -23.24 -13.05 17.37
N GLY A 24 -22.31 -13.02 16.42
CA GLY A 24 -21.73 -11.80 15.87
C GLY A 24 -22.23 -11.54 14.46
N SER A 25 -22.68 -10.32 14.18
CA SER A 25 -22.93 -9.87 12.81
C SER A 25 -21.68 -9.17 12.30
N VAL A 26 -21.01 -9.76 11.31
CA VAL A 26 -19.93 -9.09 10.58
C VAL A 26 -20.57 -8.36 9.42
N LEU A 27 -20.61 -7.03 9.49
CA LEU A 27 -21.06 -6.18 8.40
C LEU A 27 -19.81 -5.66 7.70
N GLU A 28 -19.50 -6.25 6.55
CA GLU A 28 -18.43 -5.79 5.68
C GLU A 28 -19.04 -4.78 4.70
N PRO A 29 -18.72 -3.49 4.80
CA PRO A 29 -19.22 -2.51 3.83
C PRO A 29 -18.67 -2.84 2.45
N GLU A 30 -19.54 -2.87 1.45
CA GLU A 30 -19.11 -3.05 0.07
C GLU A 30 -18.28 -1.85 -0.38
N PRO A 31 -17.13 -2.06 -1.03
CA PRO A 31 -16.37 -0.98 -1.63
C PRO A 31 -17.23 -0.25 -2.67
N ILE A 32 -17.25 1.09 -2.61
CA ILE A 32 -17.85 1.89 -3.67
C ILE A 32 -16.98 1.72 -4.91
N THR A 33 -17.55 1.14 -5.96
CA THR A 33 -16.90 1.06 -7.28
C THR A 33 -17.58 2.05 -8.21
N THR A 34 -16.85 3.07 -8.64
CA THR A 34 -17.28 3.96 -9.73
C THR A 34 -16.29 3.85 -10.88
N SER A 35 -16.84 3.82 -12.09
CA SER A 35 -16.06 3.80 -13.33
C SER A 35 -15.83 5.22 -13.89
N ASP A 36 -16.43 6.25 -13.31
CA ASP A 36 -16.27 7.64 -13.73
C ASP A 36 -15.29 8.37 -12.80
N ASP A 37 -14.22 8.93 -13.39
CA ASP A 37 -13.19 9.65 -12.64
C ASP A 37 -13.70 10.94 -12.01
N ALA A 38 -14.62 11.63 -12.68
CA ALA A 38 -15.21 12.86 -12.16
C ALA A 38 -16.11 12.55 -10.94
N GLU A 39 -16.85 11.44 -11.00
CA GLU A 39 -17.66 10.97 -9.88
C GLU A 39 -16.79 10.50 -8.71
N LEU A 40 -15.66 9.83 -8.98
CA LEU A 40 -14.71 9.43 -7.94
C LEU A 40 -14.07 10.65 -7.26
N ALA A 41 -13.59 11.61 -8.05
CA ALA A 41 -12.98 12.83 -7.54
C ALA A 41 -13.97 13.66 -6.70
N ALA A 42 -15.24 13.72 -7.10
CA ALA A 42 -16.30 14.43 -6.38
C ALA A 42 -16.61 13.86 -4.99
N GLN A 43 -16.14 12.64 -4.66
CA GLN A 43 -16.28 12.07 -3.31
C GLN A 43 -15.29 12.66 -2.30
N ILE A 44 -14.30 13.44 -2.76
CA ILE A 44 -13.26 14.03 -1.92
C ILE A 44 -13.44 15.55 -1.87
N GLU A 45 -13.64 16.08 -0.66
CA GLU A 45 -13.70 17.53 -0.44
C GLU A 45 -12.29 18.11 -0.29
N VAL A 46 -12.01 19.19 -1.04
CA VAL A 46 -10.74 19.92 -0.99
C VAL A 46 -10.96 21.40 -0.63
N PRO A 47 -9.98 22.08 -0.01
CA PRO A 47 -10.10 23.52 0.28
C PRO A 47 -10.24 24.37 -0.97
N GLU A 48 -10.75 25.59 -0.82
CA GLU A 48 -10.85 26.56 -1.91
C GLU A 48 -9.47 26.83 -2.55
N GLY A 49 -9.42 26.82 -3.88
CA GLY A 49 -8.19 26.99 -4.67
C GLY A 49 -7.45 25.69 -4.99
N PHE A 50 -7.93 24.53 -4.53
CA PHE A 50 -7.41 23.21 -4.90
C PHE A 50 -8.34 22.48 -5.86
N GLU A 51 -7.76 21.63 -6.70
CA GLU A 51 -8.45 20.73 -7.60
C GLU A 51 -7.93 19.30 -7.37
N ILE A 52 -8.80 18.31 -7.53
CA ILE A 52 -8.45 16.90 -7.47
C ILE A 52 -8.95 16.20 -8.73
N THR A 53 -8.09 15.40 -9.33
CA THR A 53 -8.38 14.59 -10.51
C THR A 53 -7.75 13.22 -10.37
N VAL A 54 -8.28 12.25 -11.11
CA VAL A 54 -7.69 10.92 -11.21
C VAL A 54 -6.67 10.94 -12.34
N VAL A 55 -5.43 10.57 -12.04
CA VAL A 55 -4.31 10.56 -13.00
C VAL A 55 -3.84 9.15 -13.37
N ALA A 56 -4.30 8.11 -12.67
CA ALA A 56 -3.98 6.72 -12.96
C ALA A 56 -5.04 5.81 -12.34
N ARG A 57 -5.42 4.73 -13.04
CA ARG A 57 -6.38 3.72 -12.55
C ARG A 57 -5.89 2.30 -12.79
N ASP A 58 -6.41 1.38 -12.00
CA ASP A 58 -6.18 -0.06 -12.13
C ASP A 58 -4.72 -0.52 -11.95
N PHE A 59 -3.92 0.23 -11.19
CA PHE A 59 -2.50 -0.10 -10.93
C PHE A 59 -2.33 -1.06 -9.74
N GLY A 60 -3.29 -1.96 -9.52
CA GLY A 60 -3.23 -2.98 -8.46
C GLY A 60 -3.18 -2.40 -7.04
N ASN A 61 -2.56 -3.13 -6.09
CA ASN A 61 -2.51 -2.70 -4.69
C ASN A 61 -1.41 -1.66 -4.41
N THR A 62 -1.50 -0.51 -5.08
CA THR A 62 -0.57 0.61 -4.89
C THR A 62 -0.63 1.15 -3.46
N ARG A 63 0.53 1.40 -2.85
CA ARG A 63 0.67 1.89 -1.46
C ARG A 63 1.43 3.20 -1.36
N MET A 64 2.70 3.20 -1.76
CA MET A 64 3.58 4.37 -1.61
C MET A 64 3.90 4.96 -2.97
N LEU A 65 3.91 6.29 -3.04
CA LEU A 65 4.35 7.05 -4.21
C LEU A 65 5.66 7.77 -3.91
N ALA A 66 6.54 7.84 -4.90
CA ALA A 66 7.75 8.65 -4.85
C ALA A 66 8.05 9.25 -6.21
N ILE A 67 8.56 10.48 -6.21
CA ILE A 67 8.93 11.21 -7.42
C ILE A 67 10.45 11.27 -7.46
N HIS A 68 11.04 10.84 -8.57
CA HIS A 68 12.46 11.00 -8.82
C HIS A 68 12.76 12.43 -9.30
N GLN A 69 13.99 12.90 -9.12
CA GLN A 69 14.42 14.24 -9.52
C GLN A 69 14.26 14.55 -11.03
N SER A 70 14.12 13.53 -11.87
CA SER A 70 13.80 13.66 -13.30
C SER A 70 12.32 13.98 -13.58
N GLY A 71 11.45 13.91 -12.57
CA GLY A 71 10.00 14.00 -12.71
C GLY A 71 9.28 12.66 -12.88
N GLU A 72 10.02 11.55 -12.99
CA GLU A 72 9.42 10.21 -13.08
C GLU A 72 8.73 9.81 -11.77
N VAL A 73 7.50 9.29 -11.87
CA VAL A 73 6.71 8.83 -10.73
C VAL A 73 6.84 7.32 -10.56
N TYR A 74 6.99 6.89 -9.31
CA TYR A 74 7.12 5.50 -8.92
C TYR A 74 6.08 5.14 -7.87
N ALA A 75 5.58 3.91 -7.94
CA ALA A 75 4.66 3.34 -6.96
C ALA A 75 5.15 1.98 -6.47
N THR A 76 4.89 1.66 -5.20
CA THR A 76 5.05 0.30 -4.68
C THR A 76 3.70 -0.41 -4.63
N ARG A 77 3.69 -1.70 -4.98
CA ARG A 77 2.50 -2.55 -4.88
C ARG A 77 2.75 -3.67 -3.89
N ARG A 78 2.03 -3.63 -2.77
CA ARG A 78 2.34 -4.48 -1.60
C ARG A 78 2.04 -5.96 -1.87
N THR A 79 0.90 -6.24 -2.51
CA THR A 79 0.45 -7.62 -2.76
C THR A 79 1.33 -8.28 -3.82
N GLU A 80 1.65 -7.53 -4.86
CA GLU A 80 2.50 -7.93 -5.99
C GLU A 80 3.98 -7.99 -5.56
N GLY A 81 4.37 -7.23 -4.53
CA GLY A 81 5.73 -7.19 -4.02
C GLY A 81 6.68 -6.52 -5.01
N ASP A 82 6.24 -5.48 -5.70
CA ASP A 82 7.06 -4.82 -6.71
C ASP A 82 6.98 -3.29 -6.65
N VAL A 83 7.87 -2.69 -7.43
CA VAL A 83 7.96 -1.25 -7.66
C VAL A 83 7.73 -1.04 -9.15
N ILE A 84 6.75 -0.20 -9.45
CA ILE A 84 6.41 0.20 -10.82
C ILE A 84 6.82 1.66 -11.03
N ARG A 85 7.29 1.95 -12.24
CA ARG A 85 7.40 3.31 -12.77
C ARG A 85 6.16 3.58 -13.59
N LEU A 86 5.50 4.71 -13.34
CA LEU A 86 4.33 5.14 -14.09
C LEU A 86 4.79 5.79 -15.39
N LEU A 87 4.08 5.52 -16.48
CA LEU A 87 4.38 5.98 -17.83
C LEU A 87 3.24 6.88 -18.29
N ASP A 88 3.61 8.10 -18.66
CA ASP A 88 2.77 9.07 -19.35
C ASP A 88 3.36 9.19 -20.76
N GLY A 89 2.68 8.61 -21.73
CA GLY A 89 3.17 8.51 -23.10
C GLY A 89 2.90 9.77 -23.94
N ASN A 90 1.90 10.55 -23.56
CA ASN A 90 1.41 11.71 -24.31
C ASN A 90 1.77 13.06 -23.63
N GLU A 91 2.38 13.00 -22.44
CA GLU A 91 2.81 14.12 -21.61
C GLU A 91 1.64 15.02 -21.13
N ASP A 92 0.46 14.44 -20.93
CA ASP A 92 -0.74 15.16 -20.44
C ASP A 92 -0.92 15.12 -18.91
N GLY A 93 -0.04 14.39 -18.20
CA GLY A 93 -0.08 14.21 -16.75
C GLY A 93 -0.96 13.05 -16.29
N ILE A 94 -1.55 12.28 -17.20
CA ILE A 94 -2.31 11.05 -16.95
C ILE A 94 -1.41 9.86 -17.32
N PHE A 95 -1.24 8.94 -16.39
CA PHE A 95 -0.42 7.75 -16.59
C PHE A 95 -1.26 6.62 -17.18
N GLU A 96 -0.98 6.24 -18.42
CA GLU A 96 -1.75 5.20 -19.12
C GLU A 96 -1.18 3.79 -18.90
N ASP A 97 0.10 3.69 -18.53
CA ASP A 97 0.77 2.41 -18.35
C ASP A 97 1.80 2.47 -17.21
N PHE A 98 2.36 1.33 -16.87
CA PHE A 98 3.44 1.23 -15.91
C PHE A 98 4.46 0.16 -16.33
N ARG A 99 5.66 0.28 -15.78
CA ARG A 99 6.71 -0.72 -15.94
C ARG A 99 7.25 -1.15 -14.60
N THR A 100 7.31 -2.45 -14.35
CA THR A 100 7.98 -2.98 -13.16
C THR A 100 9.48 -2.73 -13.26
N VAL A 101 10.00 -1.98 -12.29
CA VAL A 101 11.42 -1.62 -12.20
C VAL A 101 12.15 -2.39 -11.13
N ALA A 102 11.49 -2.85 -10.06
CA ALA A 102 12.09 -3.72 -9.05
C ALA A 102 11.03 -4.68 -8.51
N ALA A 103 11.40 -5.90 -8.12
CA ALA A 103 10.48 -6.86 -7.53
C ALA A 103 11.16 -7.62 -6.40
N ARG A 104 10.51 -7.69 -5.23
CA ARG A 104 10.94 -8.47 -4.08
C ARG A 104 9.76 -8.69 -3.11
N PRO A 105 9.59 -9.90 -2.56
CA PRO A 105 8.54 -10.16 -1.58
C PRO A 105 8.52 -9.15 -0.43
N GLY A 106 7.32 -8.66 -0.12
CA GLY A 106 7.10 -7.71 0.97
C GLY A 106 7.54 -6.28 0.67
N MET A 107 7.73 -5.90 -0.60
CA MET A 107 8.01 -4.51 -0.99
C MET A 107 6.93 -3.57 -0.47
N HIS A 108 7.35 -2.44 0.12
CA HIS A 108 6.43 -1.46 0.67
C HIS A 108 6.91 -0.02 0.55
N GLY A 109 8.08 0.29 1.13
CA GLY A 109 8.59 1.67 1.16
C GLY A 109 9.46 1.98 -0.05
N ILE A 110 9.38 3.22 -0.53
CA ILE A 110 10.27 3.78 -1.55
C ILE A 110 10.64 5.22 -1.16
N ALA A 111 11.90 5.58 -1.32
CA ALA A 111 12.38 6.95 -1.22
C ALA A 111 13.59 7.15 -2.16
N PHE A 112 13.83 8.38 -2.58
CA PHE A 112 14.98 8.73 -3.42
C PHE A 112 15.93 9.69 -2.68
N ASP A 113 17.23 9.46 -2.85
CA ASP A 113 18.31 10.41 -2.56
C ASP A 113 19.17 10.57 -3.81
N GLY A 114 19.01 11.71 -4.49
CA GLY A 114 19.54 11.91 -5.84
C GLY A 114 19.08 10.81 -6.79
N ASN A 115 20.03 10.01 -7.28
CA ASN A 115 19.75 8.90 -8.21
C ASN A 115 19.53 7.55 -7.50
N THR A 116 19.72 7.48 -6.18
CA THR A 116 19.63 6.22 -5.42
C THR A 116 18.25 6.05 -4.84
N ALA A 117 17.60 4.94 -5.17
CA ALA A 117 16.36 4.51 -4.53
C ALA A 117 16.65 3.66 -3.29
N TYR A 118 15.90 3.92 -2.22
CA TYR A 118 15.85 3.10 -1.01
C TYR A 118 14.52 2.37 -1.00
N LEU A 119 14.58 1.04 -0.97
CA LEU A 119 13.44 0.15 -1.03
C LEU A 119 13.31 -0.61 0.27
N ALA A 120 12.21 -0.41 0.98
CA ALA A 120 11.97 -1.06 2.27
C ALA A 120 11.01 -2.24 2.12
N THR A 121 11.41 -3.38 2.67
CA THR A 121 10.52 -4.50 2.99
C THR A 121 10.18 -4.47 4.48
N VAL A 122 9.54 -5.54 4.98
CA VAL A 122 9.21 -5.68 6.40
C VAL A 122 10.47 -5.65 7.28
N ASN A 123 11.59 -6.23 6.82
CA ASN A 123 12.78 -6.45 7.65
C ASN A 123 14.05 -5.80 7.10
N ASP A 124 14.08 -5.43 5.82
CA ASP A 124 15.29 -4.99 5.14
C ASP A 124 15.08 -3.68 4.39
N ILE A 125 16.18 -2.96 4.18
CA ILE A 125 16.26 -1.82 3.27
C ILE A 125 17.31 -2.15 2.20
N TYR A 126 16.92 -1.99 0.93
CA TYR A 126 17.78 -2.21 -0.23
C TYR A 126 18.03 -0.89 -0.94
N THR A 127 19.26 -0.69 -1.39
CA THR A 127 19.62 0.47 -2.22
C THR A 127 19.72 0.07 -3.68
N ARG A 128 19.16 0.89 -4.57
CA ARG A 128 19.27 0.73 -6.02
C ARG A 128 19.69 2.04 -6.68
N PRO A 129 20.91 2.13 -7.24
CA PRO A 129 21.46 3.38 -7.81
C PRO A 129 20.77 3.91 -9.08
N SER A 130 19.89 3.15 -9.72
CA SER A 130 19.11 3.60 -10.88
C SER A 130 17.82 2.79 -11.00
N MET A 131 16.70 3.50 -11.12
CA MET A 131 15.36 2.92 -11.33
C MET A 131 14.78 3.20 -12.72
N THR A 132 15.58 3.73 -13.65
CA THR A 132 15.10 4.11 -14.99
C THR A 132 14.86 2.89 -15.89
N THR A 133 15.58 1.79 -15.65
CA THR A 133 15.52 0.57 -16.47
C THR A 133 14.71 -0.55 -15.80
N ALA A 134 14.08 -1.37 -16.64
CA ALA A 134 13.32 -2.56 -16.22
C ALA A 134 14.19 -3.53 -15.41
N VAL A 135 13.56 -4.36 -14.58
CA VAL A 135 14.25 -5.53 -14.01
C VAL A 135 14.68 -6.44 -15.16
N LEU A 136 15.97 -6.70 -15.30
CA LEU A 136 16.42 -7.87 -16.04
C LEU A 136 16.01 -9.08 -15.21
N GLY A 137 15.05 -9.86 -15.72
CA GLY A 137 14.63 -11.11 -15.11
C GLY A 137 15.85 -12.02 -14.86
N ASN A 138 15.79 -12.78 -13.77
CA ASN A 138 16.79 -13.79 -13.43
C ASN A 138 16.94 -14.83 -14.55
#